data_AF-A0A1S3N6N4-F1
#
_entry.id   AF-A0A1S3N6N4-F1
#
_cell.length_a   1.000
_cell.length_b   1.000
_cell.length_c   1.000
_cell.angle_alpha   90.00
_cell.angle_beta   90.00
_cell.angle_gamma   90.00
#
_symmetry.space_group_name_H-M   'P 1'
#
loop_
_entity.id
_entity.type
_entity.pdbx_description
1 polymer ?
#
loop_
_entity_poly.entity_id
_entity_poly.type
_entity_poly.pdbx_seq_one_letter_code
_entity_poly.pdbx_strand_id
1 'polypeptide(L)'
;MHSENDQVVFKKIFFQLIDTAVLNGSIVHRQLTGKVITYQKYRENLMRELLEEHHTPRRPSTGGRPAVDNPLRLTARHFPCKVPQTAAQGSRTRRHCKVCLSGARRSKQRKMTKYMCLACDTPLCISPCFEEYHMLKHY
;
A
#
# COMPACT_ATOMS: atom_id res chain seq x y z
N MET A 1 -43.54 -13.26 -1.32
CA MET A 1 -43.33 -12.37 -0.16
C MET A 1 -42.53 -12.99 1.00
N HIS A 2 -42.29 -14.31 1.07
CA HIS A 2 -41.46 -14.90 2.14
C HIS A 2 -39.93 -14.80 1.89
N SER A 3 -39.49 -14.64 0.65
CA SER A 3 -38.06 -14.65 0.28
C SER A 3 -37.25 -13.38 0.63
N GLU A 4 -37.88 -12.21 0.76
CA GLU A 4 -37.15 -10.95 1.06
C GLU A 4 -36.79 -10.83 2.55
N ASN A 5 -37.63 -11.37 3.44
CA ASN A 5 -37.38 -11.35 4.88
C ASN A 5 -36.21 -12.26 5.29
N ASP A 6 -36.06 -13.40 4.63
CA ASP A 6 -34.95 -14.33 4.91
C ASP A 6 -33.60 -13.67 4.63
N GLN A 7 -33.47 -12.96 3.50
CA GLN A 7 -32.23 -12.26 3.16
C GLN A 7 -31.85 -11.17 4.17
N VAL A 8 -32.85 -10.50 4.76
CA VAL A 8 -32.63 -9.48 5.80
C VAL A 8 -32.17 -10.13 7.10
N VAL A 9 -32.76 -11.27 7.48
CA VAL A 9 -32.36 -12.02 8.68
C VAL A 9 -30.94 -12.57 8.55
N PHE A 10 -30.60 -13.17 7.40
CA PHE A 10 -29.23 -13.65 7.15
C PHE A 10 -28.19 -12.54 7.24
N LYS A 11 -28.46 -11.37 6.66
CA LYS A 11 -27.55 -10.21 6.79
C LYS A 11 -27.35 -9.80 8.24
N LYS A 12 -28.43 -9.76 9.05
CA LYS A 12 -28.33 -9.42 10.48
C LYS A 12 -27.46 -10.42 11.24
N ILE A 13 -27.69 -11.72 11.05
CA ILE A 13 -26.90 -12.78 11.70
C ILE A 13 -25.43 -12.70 11.28
N PHE A 14 -25.18 -12.46 9.99
CA PHE A 14 -23.84 -12.34 9.45
C PHE A 14 -23.06 -11.18 10.08
N PHE A 15 -23.65 -9.99 10.15
CA PHE A 15 -23.00 -8.84 10.80
C PHE A 15 -22.77 -9.07 12.30
N GLN A 16 -23.75 -9.68 12.98
CA GLN A 16 -23.60 -10.03 14.40
C GLN A 16 -22.44 -11.01 14.63
N LEU A 17 -22.26 -11.98 13.73
CA LEU A 17 -21.17 -12.94 13.80
C LEU A 17 -19.81 -12.25 13.61
N ILE A 18 -19.70 -11.31 12.65
CA ILE A 18 -18.48 -10.51 12.45
C ILE A 18 -18.18 -9.67 13.71
N ASP A 19 -19.16 -8.95 14.25
CA ASP A 19 -18.94 -8.09 15.42
C ASP A 19 -18.46 -8.91 16.63
N THR A 20 -19.04 -10.09 16.82
CA THR A 20 -18.64 -11.04 17.88
C THR A 20 -17.23 -11.56 17.66
N ALA A 21 -16.88 -11.93 16.42
CA ALA A 21 -15.53 -12.39 16.08
C ALA A 21 -14.48 -11.30 16.31
N VAL A 22 -14.76 -10.05 15.91
CA VAL A 22 -13.85 -8.91 16.10
C VAL A 22 -13.69 -8.58 17.59
N LEU A 23 -14.76 -8.63 18.37
CA LEU A 23 -14.69 -8.44 19.83
C LEU A 23 -13.82 -9.52 20.48
N ASN A 24 -14.08 -10.79 20.18
CA ASN A 24 -13.31 -11.91 20.70
C ASN A 24 -11.82 -11.81 20.31
N GLY A 25 -11.54 -11.45 19.05
CA GLY A 25 -10.18 -11.20 18.58
C GLY A 25 -9.45 -10.12 19.37
N SER A 26 -10.15 -9.04 19.76
CA SER A 26 -9.55 -7.97 20.58
C SER A 26 -9.18 -8.42 22.00
N ILE A 27 -9.99 -9.30 22.59
CA ILE A 27 -9.72 -9.89 23.92
C ILE A 27 -8.51 -10.81 23.83
N VAL A 28 -8.47 -11.69 22.84
CA VAL A 28 -7.35 -12.62 22.61
C VAL A 28 -6.06 -11.84 22.32
N HIS A 29 -6.11 -10.82 21.47
CA HIS A 29 -4.95 -9.97 21.18
C HIS A 29 -4.38 -9.34 22.45
N ARG A 30 -5.25 -8.83 23.34
CA ARG A 30 -4.83 -8.26 24.62
C ARG A 30 -4.16 -9.30 25.51
N GLN A 31 -4.70 -10.51 25.58
CA GLN A 31 -4.14 -11.60 26.40
C GLN A 31 -2.78 -12.08 25.88
N LEU A 32 -2.63 -12.23 24.56
CA LEU A 32 -1.40 -12.75 23.96
C LEU A 32 -0.26 -11.73 23.92
N THR A 33 -0.57 -10.48 23.62
CA THR A 33 0.47 -9.44 23.43
C THR A 33 0.75 -8.64 24.69
N GLY A 34 -0.13 -8.69 25.69
CA GLY A 34 -0.10 -7.82 26.88
C GLY A 34 -0.37 -6.34 26.57
N LYS A 35 -0.58 -5.96 25.30
CA LYS A 35 -0.82 -4.58 24.89
C LYS A 35 -2.27 -4.21 25.11
N VAL A 36 -2.50 -3.23 25.97
CA VAL A 36 -3.83 -2.63 26.17
C VAL A 36 -4.02 -1.52 25.15
N ILE A 37 -4.87 -1.78 24.17
CA ILE A 37 -5.32 -0.78 23.19
C ILE A 37 -6.85 -0.64 23.27
N THR A 38 -7.36 0.51 22.85
CA THR A 38 -8.82 0.71 22.79
C THR A 38 -9.43 -0.16 21.71
N TYR A 39 -10.70 -0.54 21.87
CA TYR A 39 -11.42 -1.34 20.86
C TYR A 39 -11.47 -0.64 19.50
N GLN A 40 -11.64 0.69 19.49
CA GLN A 40 -11.55 1.50 18.27
C GLN A 40 -10.18 1.34 17.60
N LYS A 41 -9.09 1.42 18.36
CA LYS A 41 -7.75 1.30 17.79
C LYS A 41 -7.47 -0.11 17.25
N TYR A 42 -7.96 -1.12 17.93
CA TYR A 42 -7.91 -2.51 17.44
C TYR A 42 -8.61 -2.65 16.09
N ARG A 43 -9.84 -2.11 15.96
CA ARG A 43 -10.59 -2.13 14.69
C ARG A 43 -9.86 -1.39 13.57
N GLU A 44 -9.25 -0.23 13.86
CA GLU A 44 -8.45 0.51 12.86
C GLU A 44 -7.27 -0.32 12.34
N ASN A 45 -6.55 -0.99 13.24
CA ASN A 45 -5.41 -1.82 12.86
C ASN A 45 -5.87 -3.06 12.06
N LEU A 46 -6.93 -3.73 12.51
CA LEU A 46 -7.52 -4.87 11.81
C LEU A 46 -7.98 -4.49 10.40
N MET A 47 -8.67 -3.35 10.24
CA MET A 47 -9.07 -2.86 8.92
C MET A 47 -7.87 -2.57 8.01
N ARG A 48 -6.81 -1.97 8.57
CA ARG A 48 -5.58 -1.70 7.83
C ARG A 48 -4.93 -2.99 7.34
N GLU A 49 -4.75 -3.97 8.21
CA GLU A 49 -4.13 -5.26 7.89
C GLU A 49 -4.94 -6.02 6.82
N LEU A 50 -6.27 -6.08 6.96
CA LEU A 50 -7.15 -6.72 5.96
C LEU A 50 -7.07 -6.04 4.59
N LEU A 51 -6.97 -4.71 4.56
CA LEU A 51 -6.81 -3.97 3.32
C LEU A 51 -5.42 -4.20 2.71
N GLU A 52 -4.36 -4.20 3.52
CA GLU A 52 -3.00 -4.47 3.05
C GLU A 52 -2.86 -5.89 2.47
N GLU A 53 -3.51 -6.89 3.08
CA GLU A 53 -3.44 -8.29 2.64
C GLU A 53 -4.30 -8.56 1.40
N HIS A 54 -5.53 -8.01 1.35
CA HIS A 54 -6.53 -8.39 0.35
C HIS A 54 -6.83 -7.32 -0.70
N HIS A 55 -6.16 -6.16 -0.65
CA HIS A 55 -6.32 -5.15 -1.71
C HIS A 55 -5.76 -5.69 -3.03
N THR A 56 -6.67 -6.08 -3.93
CA THR A 56 -6.37 -6.24 -5.34
C THR A 56 -6.51 -4.87 -6.01
N PRO A 57 -5.46 -4.36 -6.69
CA PRO A 57 -5.60 -3.14 -7.46
C PRO A 57 -6.70 -3.35 -8.50
N ARG A 58 -7.82 -2.64 -8.34
CA ARG A 58 -8.93 -2.70 -9.29
C ARG A 58 -8.38 -2.30 -10.66
N ARG A 59 -8.41 -3.22 -11.64
CA ARG A 59 -8.12 -2.87 -13.04
C ARG A 59 -9.06 -1.70 -13.41
N PRO A 60 -8.56 -0.64 -14.06
CA PRO A 60 -9.43 0.42 -14.54
C PRO A 60 -10.57 -0.20 -15.36
N SER A 61 -11.82 0.20 -15.07
CA SER A 61 -12.96 -0.21 -15.89
C SER A 61 -12.69 0.20 -17.34
N THR A 62 -12.78 -0.72 -18.28
CA THR A 62 -12.51 -0.49 -19.71
C THR A 62 -13.60 0.36 -20.40
N GLY A 63 -14.57 0.91 -19.66
CA GLY A 63 -15.58 1.80 -20.23
C GLY A 63 -16.42 2.56 -19.20
N GLY A 64 -16.88 3.74 -19.62
CA GLY A 64 -18.04 4.48 -19.10
C GLY A 64 -17.91 5.11 -17.71
N ARG A 65 -17.80 6.45 -17.69
CA ARG A 65 -17.68 7.37 -16.52
C ARG A 65 -16.29 7.33 -15.85
N PRO A 66 -15.64 8.50 -15.62
CA PRO A 66 -14.39 8.55 -14.87
C PRO A 66 -14.57 7.81 -13.55
N ALA A 67 -13.61 6.96 -13.19
CA ALA A 67 -13.62 6.33 -11.87
C ALA A 67 -13.80 7.44 -10.82
N VAL A 68 -14.81 7.30 -9.94
CA VAL A 68 -14.94 8.14 -8.74
C VAL A 68 -13.55 8.20 -8.11
N ASP A 69 -13.08 9.43 -7.88
CA ASP A 69 -11.70 9.71 -7.49
C ASP A 69 -11.34 8.76 -6.33
N ASN A 70 -10.46 7.78 -6.61
CA ASN A 70 -10.18 6.73 -5.64
C ASN A 70 -9.58 7.44 -4.43
N PRO A 71 -10.19 7.37 -3.22
CA PRO A 71 -9.67 8.07 -2.05
C PRO A 71 -8.24 7.63 -1.69
N LEU A 72 -7.83 6.43 -2.13
CA LEU A 72 -6.45 5.93 -2.02
C LEU A 72 -5.46 6.66 -2.94
N ARG A 73 -5.91 7.43 -3.96
CA ARG A 73 -5.00 8.22 -4.81
C ARG A 73 -4.21 9.25 -4.01
N LEU A 74 -4.76 9.68 -2.87
CA LEU A 74 -4.19 10.74 -2.02
C LEU A 74 -3.23 10.19 -0.96
N THR A 75 -3.30 8.90 -0.62
CA THR A 75 -2.60 8.34 0.56
C THR A 75 -1.58 7.25 0.25
N ALA A 76 -1.66 6.59 -0.91
CA ALA A 76 -0.92 5.34 -1.16
C ALA A 76 0.10 5.40 -2.32
N ARG A 77 0.82 6.52 -2.52
CA ARG A 77 1.70 6.64 -3.70
C ARG A 77 3.13 7.04 -3.38
N HIS A 78 4.04 6.21 -3.89
CA HIS A 78 5.43 6.53 -4.14
C HIS A 78 5.52 7.47 -5.35
N PHE A 79 6.00 8.69 -5.15
CA PHE A 79 6.14 9.68 -6.22
C PHE A 79 7.62 9.97 -6.52
N PRO A 80 7.99 10.11 -7.81
CA PRO A 80 9.32 10.54 -8.17
C PRO A 80 9.50 12.02 -7.81
N CYS A 81 10.54 12.32 -7.06
CA CYS A 81 11.03 13.68 -6.84
C CYS A 81 12.48 13.79 -7.32
N LYS A 82 13.01 15.02 -7.40
CA LYS A 82 14.42 15.23 -7.71
C LYS A 82 15.27 14.87 -6.50
N VAL A 83 16.43 14.26 -6.76
CA VAL A 83 17.45 14.07 -5.73
C VAL A 83 17.84 15.43 -5.14
N PRO A 84 17.93 15.55 -3.79
CA PRO A 84 18.37 16.77 -3.14
C PRO A 84 19.73 17.24 -3.67
N GLN A 85 19.83 18.52 -3.98
CA GLN A 85 21.05 19.12 -4.51
C GLN A 85 22.13 19.13 -3.44
N THR A 86 23.36 18.89 -3.86
CA THR A 86 24.55 19.05 -3.01
C THR A 86 25.26 20.33 -3.37
N ALA A 87 25.91 20.99 -2.40
CA ALA A 87 26.65 22.24 -2.65
C ALA A 87 27.67 22.10 -3.80
N ALA A 88 28.32 20.94 -3.91
CA ALA A 88 29.33 20.67 -4.93
C ALA A 88 28.77 20.44 -6.35
N GLN A 89 27.53 19.98 -6.51
CA GLN A 89 26.99 19.55 -7.81
C GLN A 89 25.71 20.29 -8.23
N GLY A 90 25.04 20.98 -7.31
CA GLY A 90 23.84 21.77 -7.57
C GLY A 90 22.78 21.03 -8.40
N SER A 91 22.33 21.63 -9.50
CA SER A 91 21.33 21.03 -10.40
C SER A 91 21.81 19.79 -11.19
N ARG A 92 23.11 19.49 -11.10
CA ARG A 92 23.73 18.30 -11.71
C ARG A 92 23.81 17.11 -10.76
N THR A 93 23.43 17.26 -9.48
CA THR A 93 23.44 16.15 -8.52
C THR A 93 22.65 14.95 -9.06
N ARG A 94 23.30 13.78 -9.02
CA ARG A 94 22.73 12.48 -9.39
C ARG A 94 23.21 11.43 -8.39
N ARG A 95 22.40 10.38 -8.21
CA ARG A 95 22.75 9.20 -7.39
C ARG A 95 22.60 7.93 -8.21
N HIS A 96 23.27 6.84 -7.79
CA HIS A 96 23.16 5.56 -8.48
C HIS A 96 21.76 4.95 -8.30
N CYS A 97 21.15 4.52 -9.39
CA CYS A 97 19.87 3.82 -9.36
C CYS A 97 20.03 2.47 -8.65
N LYS A 98 19.26 2.25 -7.57
CA LYS A 98 19.32 1.01 -6.77
C LYS A 98 19.06 -0.24 -7.63
N VAL A 99 18.01 -0.20 -8.45
CA VAL A 99 17.61 -1.29 -9.34
C VAL A 99 18.65 -1.61 -10.41
N CYS A 100 19.31 -0.60 -10.99
CA CYS A 100 20.36 -0.85 -11.98
C CYS A 100 21.63 -1.40 -11.32
N LEU A 101 21.94 -0.95 -10.10
CA LEU A 101 23.13 -1.35 -9.37
C LEU A 101 23.02 -2.76 -8.79
N SER A 102 21.81 -3.19 -8.40
CA SER A 102 21.60 -4.54 -7.84
C SER A 102 21.90 -5.62 -8.87
N GLY A 103 21.55 -5.39 -10.15
CA GLY A 103 21.69 -6.39 -11.21
C GLY A 103 20.79 -7.62 -11.01
N ALA A 104 19.81 -7.55 -10.11
CA ALA A 104 19.00 -8.69 -9.70
C ALA A 104 18.13 -9.27 -10.84
N ARG A 105 17.72 -8.43 -11.80
CA ARG A 105 16.84 -8.82 -12.91
C ARG A 105 17.36 -8.47 -14.30
N ARG A 106 18.46 -7.73 -14.36
CA ARG A 106 19.09 -7.25 -15.60
C ARG A 106 20.59 -7.12 -15.38
N SER A 107 21.34 -7.00 -16.47
CA SER A 107 22.78 -6.73 -16.38
C SER A 107 23.05 -5.54 -15.45
N LYS A 108 24.01 -5.73 -14.54
CA LYS A 108 24.38 -4.72 -13.56
C LYS A 108 24.91 -3.48 -14.28
N GLN A 109 24.30 -2.33 -14.00
CA GLN A 109 24.66 -1.05 -14.59
C GLN A 109 24.81 0.02 -13.52
N ARG A 110 25.91 0.79 -13.57
CA ARG A 110 26.15 1.92 -12.65
C ARG A 110 25.41 3.19 -13.10
N LYS A 111 24.15 3.06 -13.47
CA LYS A 111 23.34 4.17 -14.02
C LYS A 111 23.05 5.22 -12.95
N MET A 112 23.30 6.49 -13.29
CA MET A 112 23.05 7.65 -12.43
C MET A 112 21.70 8.29 -12.77
N THR A 113 20.90 8.62 -11.77
CA THR A 113 19.57 9.23 -11.90
C THR A 113 19.48 10.57 -11.17
N LYS A 114 18.69 11.49 -11.71
CA LYS A 114 18.30 12.75 -11.04
C LYS A 114 17.06 12.59 -10.17
N TYR A 115 16.44 11.41 -10.18
CA TYR A 115 15.16 11.16 -9.54
C TYR A 115 15.28 10.11 -8.43
N MET A 116 14.41 10.23 -7.44
CA MET A 116 14.28 9.30 -6.33
C MET A 116 12.82 9.17 -5.90
N CYS A 117 12.48 8.09 -5.23
CA CYS A 117 11.20 7.99 -4.53
C CYS A 117 11.29 8.75 -3.21
N LEU A 118 10.43 9.75 -3.02
CA LEU A 118 10.41 10.54 -1.79
C LEU A 118 10.11 9.68 -0.56
N ALA A 119 9.10 8.82 -0.67
CA ALA A 119 8.65 7.98 0.45
C ALA A 119 9.65 6.88 0.84
N CYS A 120 10.47 6.40 -0.11
CA CYS A 120 11.47 5.34 0.16
C CYS A 120 12.90 5.86 0.33
N ASP A 121 13.12 7.18 0.19
CA ASP A 121 14.46 7.79 0.07
C ASP A 121 15.41 7.04 -0.88
N THR A 122 14.88 6.47 -1.97
CA THR A 122 15.63 5.55 -2.84
C THR A 122 15.82 6.15 -4.22
N PRO A 123 17.07 6.31 -4.72
CA PRO A 123 17.33 6.78 -6.07
C PRO A 123 16.94 5.74 -7.13
N LEU A 124 16.07 6.13 -8.07
CA LEU A 124 15.52 5.26 -9.11
C LEU A 124 15.49 5.99 -10.45
N CYS A 125 15.74 5.30 -11.56
CA CYS A 125 15.42 5.84 -12.88
C CYS A 125 13.89 5.99 -13.00
N ILE A 126 13.40 7.08 -13.62
CA ILE A 126 11.95 7.31 -13.81
C ILE A 126 11.27 6.09 -14.43
N SER A 127 11.88 5.51 -15.46
CA SER A 127 11.41 4.30 -16.11
C SER A 127 12.60 3.43 -16.53
N PRO A 128 12.48 2.09 -16.49
CA PRO A 128 11.39 1.32 -15.86
C PRO A 128 11.60 1.09 -14.34
N CYS A 129 12.74 1.49 -13.80
CA CYS A 129 13.16 1.15 -12.43
C CYS A 129 12.21 1.62 -11.33
N PHE A 130 11.54 2.76 -11.51
CA PHE A 130 10.61 3.28 -10.51
C PHE A 130 9.40 2.37 -10.34
N GLU A 131 8.83 1.88 -11.43
CA GLU A 131 7.71 0.94 -11.41
C GLU A 131 8.16 -0.40 -10.83
N GLU A 132 9.26 -0.94 -11.34
CA GLU A 132 9.81 -2.22 -10.89
C GLU A 132 10.05 -2.25 -9.38
N TYR A 133 10.63 -1.19 -8.81
CA TYR A 133 10.97 -1.14 -7.39
C TYR A 133 9.72 -1.16 -6.48
N HIS A 134 8.59 -0.63 -6.93
CA HIS A 134 7.38 -0.52 -6.12
C HIS A 134 6.34 -1.62 -6.41
N MET A 135 6.45 -2.34 -7.52
CA MET A 135 5.50 -3.38 -7.90
C MET A 135 5.98 -4.81 -7.61
N LEU A 136 7.25 -4.98 -7.30
CA LEU A 136 7.86 -6.30 -7.22
C LEU A 136 8.55 -6.49 -5.86
N LYS A 137 8.34 -7.66 -5.23
CA LYS A 137 9.02 -8.00 -3.97
C LYS A 137 10.53 -8.26 -4.24
N HIS A 138 11.38 -7.76 -3.33
CA HIS A 138 12.85 -7.92 -3.25
C HIS A 138 13.71 -7.15 -4.30
N TYR A 139 14.36 -6.05 -3.86
CA TYR A 139 15.36 -5.25 -4.60
C TYR A 139 16.37 -4.53 -3.70
#